data_AF-A0A1A8Q7W2-F1
#
_entry.id   AF-A0A1A8Q7W2-F1
#
_cell.length_a   1.000
_cell.length_b   1.000
_cell.length_c   1.000
_cell.angle_alpha   90.00
_cell.angle_beta   90.00
_cell.angle_gamma   90.00
#
_symmetry.space_group_name_H-M   'P 1'
#
loop_
_entity.id
_entity.type
_entity.pdbx_description
1 polymer ?
#
loop_
_entity_poly.entity_id
_entity_poly.type
_entity_poly.pdbx_seq_one_letter_code
_entity_poly.pdbx_strand_id
1 'polypeptide(L)'
;VYYEMQSSVCRAGLHAGVIDNDGGWLDVTRQGRKDFFIRSNKNGVESVGKYKSANSFTVSRVAVKAITCETTVAQLCPYEMLARHCPRLYCPKNCIEENPHISR
;
A
#
# COMPACT_ATOMS: atom_id res chain seq x y z
N VAL A 1 -9.32 3.95 9.23
CA VAL A 1 -8.79 3.94 10.62
C VAL A 1 -7.39 4.50 10.56
N TYR A 2 -7.05 5.43 11.46
CA TYR A 2 -5.70 6.01 11.53
C TYR A 2 -4.93 5.35 12.66
N TYR A 3 -3.65 5.09 12.45
CA TYR A 3 -2.75 4.51 13.44
C TYR A 3 -1.64 5.50 13.74
N GLU A 4 -1.21 5.59 15.00
CA GLU A 4 -0.07 6.42 15.35
C GLU A 4 1.21 5.89 14.70
N MET A 5 2.14 6.76 14.29
CA MET A 5 3.45 6.39 13.70
C MET A 5 4.27 5.37 14.51
N GLN A 6 4.06 5.23 15.81
CA GLN A 6 4.71 4.23 16.68
C GLN A 6 4.01 2.85 16.68
N SER A 7 2.85 2.75 16.03
CA SER A 7 2.10 1.50 15.92
C SER A 7 2.81 0.53 14.97
N SER A 8 2.77 -0.77 15.29
CA SER A 8 3.24 -1.82 14.37
C SER A 8 2.43 -1.80 13.06
N VAL A 9 3.13 -1.73 11.94
CA VAL A 9 2.53 -1.76 10.59
C VAL A 9 1.78 -3.07 10.33
N CYS A 10 2.34 -4.22 10.71
CA CYS A 10 1.69 -5.51 10.53
C CYS A 10 0.43 -5.64 11.38
N ARG A 11 0.47 -5.23 12.66
CA ARG A 11 -0.73 -5.23 13.51
C ARG A 11 -1.81 -4.27 13.00
N ALA A 12 -1.41 -3.11 12.48
CA ALA A 12 -2.33 -2.18 11.84
C ALA A 12 -2.96 -2.79 10.57
N GLY A 13 -2.18 -3.54 9.79
CA GLY A 13 -2.63 -4.31 8.63
C GLY A 13 -3.67 -5.37 9.00
N LEU A 14 -3.38 -6.19 10.02
CA LEU A 14 -4.31 -7.18 10.57
C LEU A 14 -5.58 -6.51 11.11
N HIS A 15 -5.43 -5.51 11.98
CA HIS A 15 -6.57 -4.76 12.54
C HIS A 15 -7.42 -4.11 11.46
N ALA A 16 -6.82 -3.60 10.38
CA ALA A 16 -7.54 -3.04 9.23
C ALA A 16 -8.16 -4.10 8.30
N GLY A 17 -7.78 -5.38 8.44
CA GLY A 17 -8.20 -6.45 7.53
C GLY A 17 -7.56 -6.32 6.13
N VAL A 18 -6.39 -5.68 6.05
CA VAL A 18 -5.61 -5.52 4.81
C VAL A 18 -4.81 -6.77 4.50
N ILE A 19 -4.23 -7.36 5.54
CA ILE A 19 -3.54 -8.65 5.51
C ILE A 19 -4.19 -9.57 6.56
N ASP A 20 -3.96 -10.87 6.44
CA ASP A 20 -4.33 -11.88 7.43
C ASP A 20 -3.08 -12.37 8.19
N ASN A 21 -3.26 -13.39 9.03
CA ASN A 21 -2.21 -13.90 9.90
C ASN A 21 -1.12 -14.69 9.15
N ASP A 22 -1.35 -15.02 7.87
CA ASP A 22 -0.32 -15.58 6.98
C ASP A 22 0.55 -14.47 6.36
N GLY A 23 0.21 -13.20 6.63
CA GLY A 23 0.96 -12.02 6.21
C GLY A 23 0.51 -11.51 4.84
N GLY A 24 1.46 -10.96 4.09
CA GLY A 24 1.21 -10.44 2.74
C GLY A 24 1.61 -8.98 2.57
N TRP A 25 1.20 -8.42 1.43
CA TRP A 25 1.63 -7.10 0.98
C TRP A 25 0.61 -6.02 1.34
N LEU A 26 1.10 -4.92 1.92
CA LEU A 26 0.30 -3.72 2.18
C LEU A 26 1.08 -2.46 1.79
N ASP A 27 0.33 -1.39 1.53
CA ASP A 27 0.87 -0.05 1.34
C ASP A 27 0.62 0.80 2.59
N VAL A 28 1.58 1.66 2.91
CA VAL A 28 1.50 2.62 4.01
C VAL A 28 1.40 4.03 3.43
N THR A 29 0.34 4.74 3.80
CA THR A 29 0.20 6.16 3.48
C THR A 29 0.42 6.98 4.75
N ARG A 30 1.45 7.82 4.75
CA ARG A 30 1.66 8.80 5.83
C ARG A 30 0.50 9.78 5.83
N GLN A 31 -0.01 10.07 7.02
CA GLN A 31 -1.11 11.00 7.22
C GLN A 31 -0.65 12.14 8.11
N GLY A 32 -1.43 13.22 8.12
CA GLY A 32 -1.20 14.34 9.02
C GLY A 32 -1.36 13.96 10.49
N ARG A 33 -1.23 14.97 11.34
CA ARG A 33 -1.46 14.84 12.79
C ARG A 33 -2.93 14.51 13.07
N LYS A 34 -3.18 13.67 14.07
CA LYS A 34 -4.49 13.41 14.66
C LYS A 34 -4.46 13.80 16.12
N ASP A 35 -5.54 14.38 16.62
CA ASP A 35 -5.62 14.91 17.99
C ASP A 35 -5.73 13.80 19.04
N PHE A 36 -6.38 12.70 18.68
CA PHE A 36 -6.51 11.51 19.52
C PHE A 36 -6.76 10.27 18.65
N PHE A 37 -6.58 9.11 19.27
CA PHE A 37 -6.80 7.78 18.70
C PHE A 37 -7.78 7.02 19.60
N ILE A 38 -8.88 6.57 19.03
CA ILE A 38 -9.91 5.81 19.77
C ILE A 38 -9.53 4.34 19.76
N ARG A 39 -9.61 3.69 20.93
CA ARG A 39 -9.48 2.23 21.08
C ARG A 39 -10.56 1.52 20.27
N SER A 40 -10.20 0.45 19.58
CA SER A 40 -11.15 -0.42 18.90
C SER A 40 -10.65 -1.86 18.84
N ASN A 41 -11.57 -2.81 18.70
CA ASN A 41 -11.24 -4.19 18.35
C ASN A 41 -11.81 -4.47 16.95
N LYS A 42 -10.94 -4.88 16.02
CA LYS A 42 -11.30 -5.21 14.64
C LYS A 42 -10.46 -6.39 14.15
N ASN A 43 -11.09 -7.29 13.40
CA ASN A 43 -10.44 -8.48 12.83
C ASN A 43 -9.63 -9.28 13.88
N GLY A 44 -10.16 -9.39 15.10
CA GLY A 44 -9.51 -10.11 16.20
C GLY A 44 -8.31 -9.40 16.84
N VAL A 45 -7.99 -8.17 16.43
CA VAL A 45 -6.90 -7.37 16.98
C VAL A 45 -7.47 -6.19 17.75
N GLU A 46 -7.04 -6.01 19.00
CA GLU A 46 -7.33 -4.81 19.80
C GLU A 46 -6.26 -3.75 19.57
N SER A 47 -6.70 -2.50 19.36
CA SER A 47 -5.85 -1.30 19.33
C SER A 47 -5.87 -0.58 20.67
N VAL A 48 -4.85 0.24 20.94
CA VAL A 48 -4.82 1.07 22.15
C VAL A 48 -5.19 2.50 21.78
N GLY A 49 -6.09 3.09 22.57
CA GLY A 49 -6.45 4.49 22.43
C GLY A 49 -5.40 5.42 23.01
N LYS A 50 -5.24 6.61 22.43
CA LYS A 50 -4.32 7.65 22.88
C LYS A 50 -5.00 9.01 22.78
N TYR A 51 -5.26 9.65 23.92
CA TYR A 51 -5.87 10.98 24.00
C TYR A 51 -4.83 12.10 23.97
N LYS A 52 -3.88 12.00 23.04
CA LYS A 52 -2.83 13.00 22.79
C LYS A 52 -2.54 13.07 21.30
N SER A 53 -2.22 14.28 20.83
CA SER A 53 -1.96 14.49 19.41
C SER A 53 -0.69 13.77 18.97
N ALA A 54 -0.74 13.06 17.84
CA ALA A 54 0.43 12.44 17.25
C ALA A 54 0.32 12.35 15.71
N ASN A 55 1.46 12.17 15.04
CA ASN A 55 1.47 11.89 13.60
C ASN A 55 0.87 10.51 13.35
N SER A 56 0.23 10.34 12.19
CA SER A 56 -0.51 9.12 11.89
C SER A 56 -0.17 8.54 10.53
N PHE A 57 -0.61 7.30 10.30
CA PHE A 57 -0.61 6.66 8.99
C PHE A 57 -1.88 5.82 8.79
N THR A 58 -2.12 5.47 7.54
CA THR A 58 -3.13 4.48 7.13
C THR A 58 -2.46 3.35 6.37
N VAL A 59 -3.11 2.19 6.34
CA VAL A 59 -2.70 1.02 5.56
C VAL A 59 -3.78 0.65 4.56
N SER A 60 -3.38 0.14 3.40
CA SER A 60 -4.27 -0.33 2.34
C SER A 60 -3.72 -1.58 1.68
N ARG A 61 -4.59 -2.35 1.02
CA ARG A 61 -4.16 -3.48 0.19
C ARG A 61 -3.33 -2.97 -0.96
N VAL A 62 -2.24 -3.68 -1.27
CA VAL A 62 -1.43 -3.37 -2.45
C VAL A 62 -2.25 -3.67 -3.69
N ALA A 63 -2.43 -2.67 -4.54
CA ALA A 63 -2.98 -2.87 -5.87
C ALA A 63 -1.86 -3.39 -6.78
N VAL A 64 -1.96 -4.66 -7.18
CA VAL A 64 -1.09 -5.26 -8.19
C VAL A 64 -1.81 -5.24 -9.54
N LYS A 65 -1.19 -4.66 -10.56
CA LYS A 65 -1.69 -4.66 -11.93
C LYS A 65 -0.86 -5.59 -12.80
N ALA A 66 -1.49 -6.60 -13.39
CA ALA A 66 -0.87 -7.40 -14.44
C ALA A 66 -0.73 -6.55 -15.72
N ILE A 67 0.43 -6.63 -16.35
CA ILE A 67 0.75 -5.88 -17.57
C ILE A 67 1.24 -6.83 -18.66
N THR A 68 1.42 -6.31 -19.87
CA THR A 68 2.07 -7.02 -20.98
C THR A 68 3.51 -6.55 -21.13
N CYS A 69 4.32 -7.30 -21.89
CA CYS A 69 5.69 -6.92 -22.23
C CYS A 69 5.78 -5.59 -23.00
N GLU A 70 4.68 -5.16 -23.61
CA GLU A 70 4.58 -3.95 -24.41
C GLU A 70 4.08 -2.74 -23.59
N THR A 71 3.64 -2.96 -22.35
CA THR A 71 3.06 -1.89 -21.53
C THR A 71 4.14 -0.89 -21.12
N THR A 72 3.97 0.36 -21.52
CA THR A 72 4.88 1.46 -21.18
C THR A 72 4.41 2.25 -19.96
N VAL A 73 5.33 2.95 -19.28
CA VAL A 73 4.98 3.84 -18.16
C VAL A 73 4.03 4.96 -18.60
N ALA A 74 4.18 5.48 -19.83
CA ALA A 74 3.31 6.51 -20.38
C ALA A 74 1.83 6.05 -20.45
N GLN A 75 1.59 4.78 -20.74
CA GLN A 75 0.25 4.18 -20.74
C GLN A 75 -0.23 3.82 -19.32
N LEU A 76 0.68 3.34 -18.47
CA LEU A 76 0.36 2.78 -17.17
C LEU A 76 0.15 3.83 -16.08
N CYS A 77 1.03 4.82 -16.02
CA CYS A 77 1.08 5.86 -15.00
C CYS A 77 1.65 7.13 -15.66
N PRO A 78 0.81 7.88 -16.39
CA PRO A 78 1.26 9.09 -17.07
C PRO A 78 1.84 10.08 -16.06
N TYR A 79 2.75 10.91 -16.55
CA TYR A 79 3.37 11.94 -15.71
C TYR A 79 2.31 12.91 -15.18
N GLU A 80 2.35 13.11 -13.86
CA GLU A 80 1.59 14.15 -13.17
C GLU A 80 2.55 15.00 -12.32
N MET A 81 2.23 16.28 -12.15
CA MET A 81 3.06 17.26 -11.44
C MET A 81 3.34 16.88 -9.97
N LEU A 82 2.44 16.10 -9.35
CA LEU A 82 2.72 15.42 -8.08
C LEU A 82 3.26 14.03 -8.38
N ALA A 83 4.47 13.75 -7.90
CA ALA A 83 5.06 12.42 -8.02
C ALA A 83 4.15 11.38 -7.35
N ARG A 84 3.46 10.58 -8.17
CA ARG A 84 2.72 9.39 -7.72
C ARG A 84 3.64 8.19 -7.84
N HIS A 85 3.67 7.35 -6.80
CA HIS A 85 4.23 6.01 -6.98
C HIS A 85 3.32 5.23 -7.93
N CYS A 86 3.93 4.61 -8.95
CA CYS A 86 3.21 3.67 -9.80
C CYS A 86 2.70 2.49 -8.96
N PRO A 87 1.57 1.87 -9.33
CA PRO A 87 1.11 0.66 -8.67
C PRO A 87 2.15 -0.45 -8.81
N ARG A 88 2.09 -1.46 -7.94
CA ARG A 88 2.92 -2.65 -8.13
C ARG A 88 2.47 -3.39 -9.38
N LEU A 89 3.43 -3.92 -10.13
CA LEU A 89 3.18 -4.56 -11.41
C LEU A 89 3.53 -6.04 -11.36
N TYR A 90 2.77 -6.82 -12.11
CA TYR A 90 3.09 -8.20 -12.42
C TYR A 90 3.44 -8.29 -13.90
N CYS A 91 4.73 -8.46 -14.20
CA CYS A 91 5.22 -8.69 -15.56
C CYS A 91 5.05 -10.17 -15.93
N PRO A 92 4.63 -10.49 -17.17
CA PRO A 92 4.58 -11.85 -17.64
C PRO A 92 6.02 -12.37 -17.87
N LYS A 93 6.16 -13.69 -17.96
CA LYS A 93 7.45 -14.34 -18.25
C LYS A 93 7.80 -14.20 -19.73
N ASN A 94 9.07 -14.36 -20.08
CA ASN A 94 9.57 -14.47 -21.46
C ASN A 94 9.40 -13.22 -22.37
N CYS A 95 9.33 -12.02 -21.78
CA CYS A 95 9.19 -10.78 -22.56
C CYS A 95 10.31 -10.50 -23.59
N ILE A 96 11.49 -11.10 -23.42
CA ILE A 96 12.59 -10.98 -24.39
C ILE A 96 12.27 -11.73 -25.69
N GLU A 97 11.60 -12.87 -25.58
CA GLU A 97 11.29 -13.76 -26.70
C GLU A 97 10.02 -13.34 -27.42
N GLU A 98 9.04 -12.80 -26.67
CA GLU A 98 7.71 -12.46 -27.19
C GLU A 98 7.72 -11.23 -28.11
N ASN A 99 8.66 -10.29 -27.93
CA ASN A 99 8.77 -9.13 -28.82
C ASN A 99 10.20 -8.54 -28.87
N PRO A 100 11.14 -9.14 -29.64
CA PRO A 100 12.54 -8.72 -29.70
C PRO A 100 12.75 -7.29 -30.25
N HIS A 101 11.71 -6.66 -30.80
CA HIS A 101 11.76 -5.32 -31.40
C HIS A 101 11.33 -4.18 -30.45
N ILE A 102 10.79 -4.48 -29.27
CA ILE A 102 10.31 -3.46 -28.30
C ILE A 102 11.38 -3.06 -27.26
N SER A 103 12.51 -3.76 -27.24
CA SER A 103 13.71 -3.36 -26.50
C SER A 103 14.30 -2.09 -27.11
N ARG A 104 13.78 -0.91 -26.73
CA ARG A 104 14.42 0.37 -27.04
C ARG A 104 15.16 0.90 -25.83
#